data_AF-A0A2H5YNJ7-F1
#
_entry.id   AF-A0A2H5YNJ7-F1
#
_cell.length_a   1.000
_cell.length_b   1.000
_cell.length_c   1.000
_cell.angle_alpha   90.00
_cell.angle_beta   90.00
_cell.angle_gamma   90.00
#
_symmetry.space_group_name_H-M   'P 1'
#
loop_
_entity.id
_entity.type
_entity.pdbx_description
1 polymer ?
#
loop_
_entity_poly.entity_id
_entity_poly.type
_entity_poly.pdbx_seq_one_letter_code
_entity_poly.pdbx_strand_id
1 'polypeptide(L)'
;MDDNAYTNVMAQWNLERGLEVAALLRRRWPAVWRQLRKRLELTEEELQAWREVAERLVTGFDPVSGLFEQFAGYFKLEAVDLSRYERRTLPMDVILGRDATQRSQVIKQADVVMLLALLWERFPPQVREANFRYYEPRCSHGSSLSPAIHALVAARLGELGLALRYFQRATAIDLDDTMGNTAEGVHIGALGGVWQATVFGFGGLTITPRGPCLQPRLPPGWQTMTFPFYWGGRRLRARVQARPASVTVTLERGRPLTVWVGGEGRRLRRGESVTFPLG
;
A
#
# COMPACT_ATOMS: atom_id res chain seq x y z
N MET A 1 -23.38 6.07 2.09
CA MET A 1 -22.41 4.97 2.28
C MET A 1 -21.99 5.07 3.72
N ASP A 2 -22.23 4.02 4.49
CA ASP A 2 -21.91 3.97 5.92
C ASP A 2 -20.86 2.88 6.14
N ASP A 3 -20.04 3.00 7.19
CA ASP A 3 -19.02 2.02 7.59
C ASP A 3 -18.07 1.58 6.48
N ASN A 4 -17.54 2.53 5.70
CA ASN A 4 -16.53 2.21 4.70
C ASN A 4 -15.28 1.61 5.36
N ALA A 5 -14.88 0.41 4.92
CA ALA A 5 -13.76 -0.32 5.51
C ALA A 5 -12.47 0.49 5.50
N TYR A 6 -12.14 1.15 4.37
CA TYR A 6 -10.95 2.00 4.31
C TYR A 6 -10.96 3.09 5.38
N THR A 7 -12.07 3.81 5.47
CA THR A 7 -12.24 4.92 6.40
C THR A 7 -12.14 4.44 7.85
N ASN A 8 -12.91 3.42 8.22
CA ASN A 8 -12.99 2.95 9.60
C ASN A 8 -11.68 2.28 10.05
N VAL A 9 -11.04 1.47 9.20
CA VAL A 9 -9.75 0.85 9.54
C VAL A 9 -8.63 1.88 9.64
N MET A 10 -8.60 2.89 8.76
CA MET A 10 -7.60 3.98 8.87
C MET A 10 -7.86 4.88 10.07
N ALA A 11 -9.12 5.15 10.43
CA ALA A 11 -9.49 5.87 11.65
C ALA A 11 -9.06 5.11 12.91
N GLN A 12 -9.36 3.79 12.97
CA GLN A 12 -8.90 2.90 14.03
C GLN A 12 -7.37 2.93 14.13
N TRP A 13 -6.66 2.76 13.00
CA TRP A 13 -5.20 2.83 12.96
C TRP A 13 -4.66 4.16 13.47
N ASN A 14 -5.30 5.29 13.14
CA ASN A 14 -4.87 6.61 13.58
C ASN A 14 -5.02 6.80 15.09
N LEU A 15 -6.16 6.38 15.66
CA LEU A 15 -6.41 6.43 17.11
C LEU A 15 -5.39 5.56 17.87
N GLU A 16 -5.18 4.31 17.42
CA GLU A 16 -4.15 3.41 17.98
C GLU A 16 -2.76 4.08 17.95
N ARG A 17 -2.39 4.69 16.82
CA ARG A 17 -1.09 5.34 16.65
C ARG A 17 -0.94 6.58 17.54
N GLY A 18 -2.02 7.36 17.71
CA GLY A 18 -2.07 8.48 18.65
C GLY A 18 -1.80 8.04 20.08
N LEU A 19 -2.42 6.94 20.53
CA LEU A 19 -2.22 6.35 21.85
C LEU A 19 -0.80 5.81 22.03
N GLU A 20 -0.25 5.12 21.01
CA GLU A 20 1.14 4.65 21.00
C GLU A 20 2.13 5.82 21.16
N VAL A 21 1.92 6.91 20.42
CA VAL A 21 2.76 8.12 20.49
C VAL A 21 2.64 8.80 21.86
N ALA A 22 1.43 8.93 22.41
CA ALA A 22 1.21 9.49 23.74
C ALA A 22 1.96 8.67 24.81
N ALA A 23 1.84 7.35 24.78
CA ALA A 23 2.56 6.45 25.69
C ALA A 23 4.09 6.56 25.52
N LEU A 24 4.58 6.66 24.28
CA LEU A 24 5.99 6.83 23.98
C LEU A 24 6.54 8.14 24.55
N LEU A 25 5.84 9.26 24.34
CA LEU A 25 6.22 10.59 24.85
C LEU A 25 6.18 10.63 26.37
N ARG A 26 5.15 10.08 27.01
CA ARG A 26 5.06 9.98 28.48
C ARG A 26 6.27 9.29 29.07
N ARG A 27 6.67 8.15 28.49
CA ARG A 27 7.77 7.32 29.00
C ARG A 27 9.15 7.92 28.72
N ARG A 28 9.39 8.44 27.52
CA ARG A 28 10.74 8.88 27.08
C ARG A 28 10.99 10.38 27.22
N TRP A 29 9.96 11.21 27.11
CA TRP A 29 10.06 12.67 27.10
C TRP A 29 8.91 13.33 27.88
N PRO A 30 8.80 13.08 29.21
CA PRO A 30 7.65 13.54 30.00
C PRO A 30 7.46 15.06 30.01
N ALA A 31 8.52 15.85 29.87
CA ALA A 31 8.42 17.31 29.74
C ALA A 31 7.74 17.72 28.43
N VAL A 32 8.12 17.09 27.30
CA VAL A 32 7.50 17.30 25.98
C VAL A 32 6.03 16.88 26.02
N TRP A 33 5.74 15.72 26.62
CA TRP A 33 4.35 15.26 26.80
C TRP A 33 3.51 16.28 27.55
N ARG A 34 3.96 16.79 28.70
CA ARG A 34 3.22 17.79 29.49
C ARG A 34 2.92 19.06 28.69
N GLN A 35 3.91 19.57 27.95
CA GLN A 35 3.74 20.76 27.10
C GLN A 35 2.76 20.51 25.96
N LEU A 36 2.92 19.38 25.26
CA LEU A 36 2.06 19.03 24.13
C LEU A 36 0.62 18.79 24.56
N ARG A 37 0.42 18.02 25.64
CA ARG A 37 -0.89 17.76 26.24
C ARG A 37 -1.59 19.06 26.62
N LYS A 38 -0.88 20.01 27.26
CA LYS A 38 -1.44 21.32 27.60
C LYS A 38 -1.83 22.12 26.34
N ARG A 39 -0.97 22.13 25.31
CA ARG A 39 -1.22 22.90 24.07
C ARG A 39 -2.39 22.36 23.26
N LEU A 40 -2.56 21.04 23.24
CA LEU A 40 -3.64 20.35 22.52
C LEU A 40 -4.88 20.14 23.40
N GLU A 41 -4.84 20.57 24.67
CA GLU A 41 -5.91 20.38 25.65
C GLU A 41 -6.34 18.91 25.85
N LEU A 42 -5.43 17.97 25.56
CA LEU A 42 -5.72 16.53 25.63
C LEU A 42 -5.94 16.08 27.08
N THR A 43 -7.07 15.44 27.34
CA THR A 43 -7.43 14.90 28.67
C THR A 43 -7.14 13.39 28.75
N GLU A 44 -7.16 12.81 29.95
CA GLU A 44 -7.04 11.34 30.04
C GLU A 44 -8.33 10.67 29.58
N GLU A 45 -9.47 11.34 29.80
CA GLU A 45 -10.80 10.95 29.39
C GLU A 45 -10.91 10.88 27.87
N GLU A 46 -10.35 11.85 27.15
CA GLU A 46 -10.32 11.84 25.68
C GLU A 46 -9.45 10.69 25.13
N LEU A 47 -8.29 10.44 25.73
CA LEU A 47 -7.44 9.31 25.34
C LEU A 47 -8.12 7.95 25.64
N GLN A 48 -8.89 7.88 26.72
CA GLN A 48 -9.71 6.71 27.02
C GLN A 48 -10.82 6.54 25.99
N ALA A 49 -11.50 7.62 25.60
CA ALA A 49 -12.51 7.59 24.54
C ALA A 49 -11.91 7.15 23.19
N TRP A 50 -10.71 7.61 22.83
CA TRP A 50 -10.01 7.16 21.62
C TRP A 50 -9.77 5.66 21.61
N ARG A 51 -9.38 5.08 22.77
CA ARG A 51 -9.19 3.64 22.93
C ARG A 51 -10.49 2.89 22.73
N GLU A 52 -11.56 3.33 23.38
CA GLU A 52 -12.88 2.70 23.29
C GLU A 52 -13.45 2.74 21.87
N VAL A 53 -13.28 3.87 21.17
CA VAL A 53 -13.67 4.01 19.76
C VAL A 53 -12.84 3.09 18.88
N ALA A 54 -11.51 3.08 19.04
CA ALA A 54 -10.62 2.22 18.26
C ALA A 54 -10.97 0.73 18.43
N GLU A 55 -11.30 0.29 19.65
CA GLU A 55 -11.68 -1.11 19.94
C GLU A 55 -13.06 -1.50 19.37
N ARG A 56 -13.94 -0.53 19.11
CA ARG A 56 -15.35 -0.78 18.73
C ARG A 56 -15.70 -0.40 17.29
N LEU A 57 -14.81 0.28 16.56
CA LEU A 57 -15.04 0.67 15.17
C LEU A 57 -15.37 -0.54 14.30
N VAL A 58 -16.49 -0.47 13.58
CA VAL A 58 -16.92 -1.49 12.63
C VAL A 58 -16.03 -1.42 11.40
N THR A 59 -15.21 -2.44 11.17
CA THR A 59 -14.24 -2.45 10.07
C THR A 59 -14.78 -3.06 8.77
N GLY A 60 -15.93 -3.73 8.83
CA GLY A 60 -16.48 -4.52 7.72
C GLY A 60 -15.75 -5.86 7.53
N PHE A 61 -14.80 -6.24 8.39
CA PHE A 61 -14.11 -7.53 8.28
C PHE A 61 -14.99 -8.70 8.71
N ASP A 62 -15.18 -9.66 7.81
CA ASP A 62 -15.77 -10.96 8.11
C ASP A 62 -14.67 -12.03 8.27
N PRO A 63 -14.47 -12.61 9.48
CA PRO A 63 -13.45 -13.62 9.71
C PRO A 63 -13.74 -14.96 9.01
N VAL A 64 -14.99 -15.24 8.60
CA VAL A 64 -15.35 -16.49 7.92
C VAL A 64 -14.91 -16.46 6.46
N SER A 65 -15.30 -15.42 5.72
CA SER A 65 -14.84 -15.24 4.32
C SER A 65 -13.42 -14.68 4.21
N GLY A 66 -12.92 -14.02 5.26
CA GLY A 66 -11.65 -13.30 5.24
C GLY A 66 -11.71 -11.99 4.43
N LEU A 67 -12.90 -11.50 4.09
CA LEU A 67 -13.11 -10.29 3.29
C LEU A 67 -13.49 -9.10 4.18
N PHE A 68 -13.02 -7.92 3.79
CA PHE A 68 -13.63 -6.66 4.22
C PHE A 68 -14.81 -6.38 3.28
N GLU A 69 -15.98 -6.07 3.81
CA GLU A 69 -17.04 -5.42 3.04
C GLU A 69 -16.67 -3.95 2.82
N GLN A 70 -16.65 -3.46 1.57
CA GLN A 70 -16.14 -2.11 1.26
C GLN A 70 -16.90 -1.02 2.03
N PHE A 71 -18.20 -1.18 2.21
CA PHE A 71 -19.09 -0.39 3.06
C PHE A 71 -20.34 -1.21 3.38
N ALA A 72 -21.09 -0.86 4.41
CA ALA A 72 -22.25 -1.62 4.85
C ALA A 72 -23.25 -1.89 3.70
N GLY A 73 -23.46 -3.17 3.37
CA GLY A 73 -24.38 -3.62 2.32
C GLY A 73 -23.79 -3.70 0.91
N TYR A 74 -22.51 -3.39 0.71
CA TYR A 74 -21.83 -3.51 -0.58
C TYR A 74 -21.97 -4.92 -1.21
N PHE A 75 -21.92 -5.99 -0.42
CA PHE A 75 -22.04 -7.35 -0.97
C PHE A 75 -23.42 -7.65 -1.56
N LYS A 76 -24.44 -6.85 -1.25
CA LYS A 76 -25.80 -6.98 -1.78
C LYS A 76 -26.02 -6.25 -3.11
N LEU A 77 -25.03 -5.48 -3.57
CA LEU A 77 -25.08 -4.74 -4.82
C LEU A 77 -24.93 -5.66 -6.04
N GLU A 78 -25.39 -5.17 -7.18
CA GLU A 78 -25.36 -5.89 -8.45
C GLU A 78 -23.92 -6.12 -8.91
N ALA A 79 -23.55 -7.38 -9.18
CA ALA A 79 -22.26 -7.69 -9.77
C ALA A 79 -22.24 -7.30 -11.26
N VAL A 80 -21.22 -6.55 -11.67
CA VAL A 80 -20.99 -6.19 -13.07
C VAL A 80 -19.71 -6.83 -13.55
N ASP A 81 -19.80 -7.58 -14.65
CA ASP A 81 -18.64 -8.19 -15.31
C ASP A 81 -17.87 -7.13 -16.12
N LEU A 82 -16.82 -6.57 -15.50
CA LEU A 82 -15.98 -5.55 -16.12
C LEU A 82 -15.16 -6.05 -17.31
N SER A 83 -14.99 -7.38 -17.48
CA SER A 83 -14.26 -7.95 -18.62
C SER A 83 -14.94 -7.62 -19.96
N ARG A 84 -16.28 -7.49 -19.95
CA ARG A 84 -17.09 -7.08 -21.10
C ARG A 84 -16.83 -5.64 -21.56
N TYR A 85 -16.12 -4.86 -20.75
CA TYR A 85 -15.84 -3.44 -20.98
C TYR A 85 -14.34 -3.13 -21.10
N GLU A 86 -13.46 -4.13 -21.28
CA GLU A 86 -12.00 -3.95 -21.26
C GLU A 86 -11.45 -2.94 -22.28
N ARG A 87 -12.15 -2.73 -23.41
CA ARG A 87 -11.76 -1.80 -24.48
C ARG A 87 -12.50 -0.47 -24.46
N ARG A 88 -13.17 -0.16 -23.35
CA ARG A 88 -13.88 1.11 -23.21
C ARG A 88 -12.92 2.29 -23.24
N THR A 89 -13.37 3.40 -23.82
CA THR A 89 -12.68 4.70 -23.77
C THR A 89 -13.28 5.63 -22.73
N LEU A 90 -14.52 5.36 -22.27
CA LEU A 90 -15.22 6.16 -21.28
C LEU A 90 -15.14 5.52 -19.89
N PRO A 91 -15.19 6.33 -18.81
CA PRO A 91 -15.36 5.84 -17.45
C PRO A 91 -16.64 5.00 -17.27
N MET A 92 -16.62 4.03 -16.35
CA MET A 92 -17.76 3.13 -16.14
C MET A 92 -19.02 3.85 -15.65
N ASP A 93 -18.86 4.94 -14.90
CA ASP A 93 -19.98 5.78 -14.44
C ASP A 93 -20.67 6.54 -15.57
N VAL A 94 -19.93 6.82 -16.66
CA VAL A 94 -20.52 7.37 -17.89
C VAL A 94 -21.25 6.28 -18.67
N ILE A 95 -20.69 5.07 -18.75
CA ILE A 95 -21.26 3.94 -19.51
C ILE A 95 -22.54 3.40 -18.86
N LEU A 96 -22.49 3.16 -17.55
CA LEU A 96 -23.63 2.61 -16.80
C LEU A 96 -24.63 3.71 -16.41
N GLY A 97 -24.17 4.95 -16.35
CA GLY A 97 -24.90 6.03 -15.68
C GLY A 97 -24.77 5.95 -14.16
N ARG A 98 -25.07 7.09 -13.51
CA ARG A 98 -24.86 7.27 -12.06
C ARG A 98 -25.65 6.28 -11.22
N ASP A 99 -26.93 6.10 -11.54
CA ASP A 99 -27.84 5.28 -10.75
C ASP A 99 -27.47 3.79 -10.80
N ALA A 100 -27.14 3.27 -11.99
CA ALA A 100 -26.70 1.88 -12.12
C ALA A 100 -25.34 1.66 -11.46
N THR A 101 -24.40 2.62 -11.59
CA THR A 101 -23.11 2.56 -10.90
C THR A 101 -23.27 2.46 -9.38
N GLN A 102 -24.15 3.28 -8.79
CA GLN A 102 -24.42 3.28 -7.34
C GLN A 102 -25.06 1.99 -6.83
N ARG A 103 -25.81 1.27 -7.68
CA ARG A 103 -26.41 -0.03 -7.34
C ARG A 103 -25.50 -1.21 -7.66
N SER A 104 -24.30 -0.97 -8.18
CA SER A 104 -23.36 -2.01 -8.61
C SER A 104 -22.15 -2.14 -7.71
N GLN A 105 -21.47 -3.28 -7.82
CA GLN A 105 -20.16 -3.55 -7.23
C GLN A 105 -19.00 -2.91 -8.02
N VAL A 106 -19.26 -2.01 -8.97
CA VAL A 106 -18.18 -1.35 -9.72
C VAL A 106 -17.50 -0.32 -8.85
N ILE A 107 -16.20 -0.50 -8.66
CA ILE A 107 -15.37 0.40 -7.87
C ILE A 107 -14.57 1.30 -8.81
N LYS A 108 -14.51 2.61 -8.54
CA LYS A 108 -13.72 3.56 -9.34
C LYS A 108 -12.21 3.31 -9.21
N GLN A 109 -11.72 3.08 -7.99
CA GLN A 109 -10.30 3.00 -7.66
C GLN A 109 -10.03 2.15 -6.42
N ALA A 110 -8.77 1.81 -6.15
CA ALA A 110 -8.39 1.05 -4.95
C ALA A 110 -9.01 1.64 -3.66
N ASP A 111 -9.77 0.82 -2.93
CA ASP A 111 -10.40 1.14 -1.63
C ASP A 111 -9.93 0.10 -0.58
N VAL A 112 -10.54 -1.08 -0.53
CA VAL A 112 -10.03 -2.20 0.29
C VAL A 112 -8.62 -2.61 -0.17
N VAL A 113 -8.35 -2.58 -1.49
CA VAL A 113 -6.98 -2.80 -2.02
C VAL A 113 -6.00 -1.72 -1.52
N MET A 114 -6.46 -0.49 -1.29
CA MET A 114 -5.62 0.55 -0.69
C MET A 114 -5.29 0.24 0.78
N LEU A 115 -6.22 -0.32 1.56
CA LEU A 115 -5.91 -0.80 2.91
C LEU A 115 -4.78 -1.82 2.89
N LEU A 116 -4.81 -2.78 1.97
CA LEU A 116 -3.75 -3.76 1.83
C LEU A 116 -2.40 -3.11 1.53
N ALA A 117 -2.38 -2.11 0.64
CA ALA A 117 -1.16 -1.40 0.28
C ALA A 117 -0.56 -0.62 1.46
N LEU A 118 -1.38 0.09 2.24
CA LEU A 118 -0.94 0.95 3.34
C LEU A 118 -0.63 0.19 4.62
N LEU A 119 -1.46 -0.81 4.95
CA LEU A 119 -1.41 -1.55 6.21
C LEU A 119 -1.05 -3.02 6.01
N TRP A 120 -0.21 -3.31 5.02
CA TRP A 120 0.18 -4.68 4.63
C TRP A 120 0.42 -5.58 5.85
N GLU A 121 1.33 -5.20 6.75
CA GLU A 121 1.72 -5.98 7.95
C GLU A 121 0.59 -6.21 8.97
N ARG A 122 -0.50 -5.43 8.92
CA ARG A 122 -1.66 -5.60 9.82
C ARG A 122 -2.50 -6.82 9.46
N PHE A 123 -2.50 -7.23 8.19
CA PHE A 123 -3.37 -8.30 7.71
C PHE A 123 -2.58 -9.60 7.47
N PRO A 124 -3.12 -10.77 7.86
CA PRO A 124 -2.52 -12.05 7.50
C PRO A 124 -2.45 -12.26 5.97
N PRO A 125 -1.49 -13.07 5.46
CA PRO A 125 -1.34 -13.33 4.02
C PRO A 125 -2.64 -13.74 3.31
N GLN A 126 -3.42 -14.65 3.91
CA GLN A 126 -4.67 -15.14 3.36
C GLN A 126 -5.75 -14.05 3.23
N VAL A 127 -5.79 -13.08 4.15
CA VAL A 127 -6.72 -11.94 4.08
C VAL A 127 -6.32 -11.00 2.95
N ARG A 128 -5.02 -10.74 2.79
CA ARG A 128 -4.50 -9.89 1.68
C ARG A 128 -4.87 -10.50 0.33
N GLU A 129 -4.65 -11.80 0.17
CA GLU A 129 -4.96 -12.51 -1.07
C GLU A 129 -6.46 -12.53 -1.35
N ALA A 130 -7.29 -12.94 -0.37
CA ALA A 130 -8.74 -13.03 -0.53
C ALA A 130 -9.34 -11.68 -0.98
N ASN A 131 -8.96 -10.59 -0.31
CA ASN A 131 -9.47 -9.26 -0.64
C ASN A 131 -8.96 -8.77 -2.00
N PHE A 132 -7.69 -8.98 -2.34
CA PHE A 132 -7.18 -8.58 -3.65
C PHE A 132 -7.90 -9.32 -4.77
N ARG A 133 -8.06 -10.65 -4.67
CA ARG A 133 -8.78 -11.47 -5.66
C ARG A 133 -10.25 -11.08 -5.80
N TYR A 134 -10.88 -10.67 -4.71
CA TYR A 134 -12.27 -10.24 -4.73
C TYR A 134 -12.45 -8.86 -5.37
N TYR A 135 -11.61 -7.89 -5.01
CA TYR A 135 -11.80 -6.49 -5.39
C TYR A 135 -11.13 -6.07 -6.69
N GLU A 136 -10.03 -6.72 -7.09
CA GLU A 136 -9.34 -6.42 -8.35
C GLU A 136 -10.27 -6.48 -9.58
N PRO A 137 -11.04 -7.57 -9.82
CA PRO A 137 -11.88 -7.66 -11.01
C PRO A 137 -13.10 -6.73 -10.97
N ARG A 138 -13.37 -6.11 -9.82
CA ARG A 138 -14.46 -5.15 -9.58
C ARG A 138 -14.00 -3.70 -9.72
N CYS A 139 -12.70 -3.46 -9.89
CA CYS A 139 -12.14 -2.12 -10.02
C CYS A 139 -12.10 -1.69 -11.49
N SER A 140 -12.81 -0.61 -11.81
CA SER A 140 -12.83 -0.01 -13.14
C SER A 140 -11.59 0.85 -13.45
N HIS A 141 -10.80 1.19 -12.42
CA HIS A 141 -9.64 2.07 -12.54
C HIS A 141 -9.96 3.40 -13.25
N GLY A 142 -11.13 4.00 -12.98
CA GLY A 142 -11.52 5.33 -13.46
C GLY A 142 -10.76 6.49 -12.77
N SER A 143 -9.63 6.21 -12.15
CA SER A 143 -8.75 7.16 -11.48
C SER A 143 -7.31 6.78 -11.73
N SER A 144 -6.47 7.78 -12.01
CA SER A 144 -5.05 7.60 -12.32
C SER A 144 -4.24 6.96 -11.18
N LEU A 145 -4.70 7.09 -9.94
CA LEU A 145 -4.06 6.49 -8.76
C LEU A 145 -4.21 4.96 -8.74
N SER A 146 -5.30 4.43 -9.30
CA SER A 146 -5.72 3.05 -9.09
C SER A 146 -4.72 2.00 -9.62
N PRO A 147 -4.22 2.09 -10.88
CA PRO A 147 -3.36 1.05 -11.44
C PRO A 147 -2.07 0.85 -10.65
N ALA A 148 -1.41 1.93 -10.21
CA ALA A 148 -0.16 1.82 -9.46
C ALA A 148 -0.32 1.08 -8.12
N ILE A 149 -1.42 1.31 -7.41
CA ILE A 149 -1.71 0.61 -6.14
C ILE A 149 -1.99 -0.88 -6.38
N HIS A 150 -2.72 -1.22 -7.44
CA HIS A 150 -2.93 -2.62 -7.82
C HIS A 150 -1.62 -3.28 -8.26
N ALA A 151 -0.74 -2.58 -8.97
CA ALA A 151 0.59 -3.07 -9.32
C ALA A 151 1.42 -3.38 -8.08
N LEU A 152 1.40 -2.50 -7.08
CA LEU A 152 2.09 -2.69 -5.80
C LEU A 152 1.58 -3.96 -5.09
N VAL A 153 0.27 -4.07 -4.88
CA VAL A 153 -0.33 -5.20 -4.14
C VAL A 153 -0.12 -6.51 -4.90
N ALA A 154 -0.35 -6.53 -6.22
CA ALA A 154 -0.11 -7.69 -7.07
C ALA A 154 1.36 -8.14 -7.01
N ALA A 155 2.32 -7.21 -7.06
CA ALA A 155 3.74 -7.53 -6.94
C ALA A 155 4.04 -8.19 -5.60
N ARG A 156 3.52 -7.66 -4.48
CA ARG A 156 3.72 -8.24 -3.14
C ARG A 156 3.05 -9.60 -2.99
N LEU A 157 1.92 -9.85 -3.66
CA LEU A 157 1.25 -11.15 -3.69
C LEU A 157 1.95 -12.16 -4.60
N GLY A 158 2.74 -11.70 -5.58
CA GLY A 158 3.46 -12.57 -6.52
C GLY A 158 2.77 -12.76 -7.86
N GLU A 159 1.72 -11.99 -8.10
CA GLU A 159 0.98 -11.95 -9.36
C GLU A 159 1.74 -11.10 -10.38
N LEU A 160 2.97 -11.50 -10.71
CA LEU A 160 3.93 -10.62 -11.39
C LEU A 160 3.52 -10.22 -12.79
N GLY A 161 2.79 -11.09 -13.51
CA GLY A 161 2.21 -10.73 -14.80
C GLY A 161 1.14 -9.65 -14.67
N LEU A 162 0.27 -9.75 -13.68
CA LEU A 162 -0.77 -8.75 -13.40
C LEU A 162 -0.15 -7.44 -12.89
N ALA A 163 0.83 -7.54 -11.99
CA ALA A 163 1.57 -6.41 -11.46
C ALA A 163 2.23 -5.61 -12.59
N LEU A 164 2.88 -6.29 -13.54
CA LEU A 164 3.51 -5.65 -14.69
C LEU A 164 2.48 -4.96 -15.59
N ARG A 165 1.33 -5.59 -15.86
CA ARG A 165 0.26 -4.96 -16.64
C ARG A 165 -0.24 -3.66 -16.00
N TYR A 166 -0.51 -3.69 -14.69
CA TYR A 166 -0.94 -2.49 -13.98
C TYR A 166 0.14 -1.43 -13.86
N PHE A 167 1.40 -1.84 -13.71
CA PHE A 167 2.53 -0.92 -13.69
C PHE A 167 2.66 -0.20 -15.03
N GLN A 168 2.60 -0.93 -16.14
CA GLN A 168 2.61 -0.37 -17.50
C GLN A 168 1.45 0.59 -17.72
N ARG A 169 0.24 0.20 -17.29
CA ARG A 169 -0.94 1.07 -17.34
C ARG A 169 -0.72 2.36 -16.55
N ALA A 170 -0.12 2.31 -15.36
CA ALA A 170 0.16 3.49 -14.55
C ALA A 170 1.21 4.40 -15.22
N THR A 171 2.27 3.84 -15.80
CA THR A 171 3.34 4.61 -16.46
C THR A 171 2.89 5.22 -17.79
N ALA A 172 1.93 4.60 -18.47
CA ALA A 172 1.41 5.07 -19.75
C ALA A 172 0.42 6.25 -19.62
N ILE A 173 -0.07 6.56 -18.41
CA ILE A 173 -1.16 7.54 -18.21
C ILE A 173 -0.85 8.87 -18.90
N ASP A 174 0.29 9.48 -18.57
CA ASP A 174 0.68 10.79 -19.11
C ASP A 174 1.43 10.67 -20.44
N LEU A 175 2.08 9.54 -20.72
CA LEU A 175 2.85 9.36 -21.96
C LEU A 175 1.95 9.09 -23.16
N ASP A 176 0.86 8.35 -22.96
CA ASP A 176 -0.08 7.94 -24.00
C ASP A 176 -1.46 8.63 -23.83
N ASP A 177 -1.58 9.60 -22.92
CA ASP A 177 -2.82 10.33 -22.58
C ASP A 177 -4.05 9.41 -22.40
N THR A 178 -3.86 8.27 -21.73
CA THR A 178 -4.90 7.22 -21.63
C THR A 178 -6.15 7.64 -20.85
N MET A 179 -6.08 8.75 -20.13
CA MET A 179 -7.20 9.35 -19.39
C MET A 179 -7.82 10.55 -20.14
N GLY A 180 -7.20 11.02 -21.22
CA GLY A 180 -7.71 12.08 -22.11
C GLY A 180 -7.65 13.50 -21.54
N ASN A 181 -6.85 13.71 -20.49
CA ASN A 181 -6.77 14.97 -19.76
C ASN A 181 -5.34 15.35 -19.32
N THR A 182 -4.30 14.73 -19.88
CA THR A 182 -2.91 15.08 -19.56
C THR A 182 -2.55 16.52 -19.93
N ALA A 183 -3.23 17.10 -20.93
CA ALA A 183 -3.08 18.52 -21.28
C ALA A 183 -3.49 19.48 -20.15
N GLU A 184 -4.32 19.03 -19.19
CA GLU A 184 -4.71 19.80 -18.01
C GLU A 184 -3.67 19.73 -16.88
N GLY A 185 -2.71 18.79 -16.97
CA GLY A 185 -1.64 18.60 -16.02
C GLY A 185 -1.26 17.13 -15.85
N VAL A 186 0.00 16.88 -15.48
CA VAL A 186 0.48 15.51 -15.21
C VAL A 186 -0.18 14.93 -13.96
N HIS A 187 -0.38 13.61 -13.95
CA HIS A 187 -1.03 12.92 -12.86
C HIS A 187 -0.04 12.64 -11.71
N ILE A 188 0.27 13.66 -10.90
CA ILE A 188 1.30 13.59 -9.84
C ILE A 188 1.07 12.41 -8.87
N GLY A 189 -0.19 12.12 -8.52
CA GLY A 189 -0.54 10.97 -7.69
C GLY A 189 -0.17 9.62 -8.33
N ALA A 190 -0.36 9.48 -9.65
CA ALA A 190 0.04 8.30 -10.40
C ALA A 190 1.56 8.16 -10.48
N LEU A 191 2.28 9.27 -10.72
CA LEU A 191 3.76 9.28 -10.74
C LEU A 191 4.35 8.84 -9.40
N GLY A 192 3.81 9.35 -8.29
CA GLY A 192 4.17 8.88 -6.95
C GLY A 192 3.83 7.40 -6.73
N GLY A 193 2.69 6.95 -7.25
CA GLY A 193 2.29 5.54 -7.25
C GLY A 193 3.26 4.63 -8.01
N VAL A 194 3.74 5.03 -9.18
CA VAL A 194 4.71 4.27 -9.99
C VAL A 194 6.00 4.02 -9.19
N TRP A 195 6.51 5.04 -8.50
CA TRP A 195 7.68 4.87 -7.63
C TRP A 195 7.40 3.90 -6.48
N GLN A 196 6.22 4.01 -5.84
CA GLN A 196 5.82 3.10 -4.76
C GLN A 196 5.67 1.66 -5.24
N ALA A 197 5.03 1.42 -6.39
CA ALA A 197 4.93 0.08 -6.99
C ALA A 197 6.30 -0.51 -7.30
N THR A 198 7.26 0.33 -7.73
CA THR A 198 8.65 -0.09 -7.97
C THR A 198 9.34 -0.49 -6.67
N VAL A 199 9.32 0.37 -5.65
CA VAL A 199 10.15 0.20 -4.44
C VAL A 199 9.49 -0.70 -3.40
N PHE A 200 8.20 -0.48 -3.11
CA PHE A 200 7.44 -1.21 -2.09
C PHE A 200 6.70 -2.42 -2.65
N GLY A 201 6.41 -2.43 -3.96
CA GLY A 201 5.87 -3.58 -4.69
C GLY A 201 6.99 -4.53 -5.13
N PHE A 202 7.55 -4.30 -6.32
CA PHE A 202 8.58 -5.18 -6.90
C PHE A 202 9.86 -5.25 -6.06
N GLY A 203 10.29 -4.16 -5.43
CA GLY A 203 11.43 -4.14 -4.52
C GLY A 203 11.14 -4.77 -3.16
N GLY A 204 9.86 -4.91 -2.81
CA GLY A 204 9.40 -5.49 -1.55
C GLY A 204 9.97 -4.78 -0.31
N LEU A 205 10.38 -3.51 -0.41
CA LEU A 205 10.93 -2.78 0.72
C LEU A 205 9.84 -2.56 1.77
N THR A 206 10.10 -3.00 3.00
CA THR A 206 9.23 -2.77 4.17
C THR A 206 10.08 -2.33 5.36
N ILE A 207 9.56 -1.42 6.18
CA ILE A 207 10.21 -1.02 7.42
C ILE A 207 9.60 -1.81 8.57
N THR A 208 10.40 -2.67 9.19
CA THR A 208 9.99 -3.51 10.33
C THR A 208 10.58 -2.97 11.63
N PRO A 209 10.16 -3.45 12.82
CA PRO A 209 10.83 -3.12 14.08
C PRO A 209 12.35 -3.43 14.10
N ARG A 210 12.81 -4.37 13.24
CA ARG A 210 14.23 -4.73 13.09
C ARG A 210 14.99 -3.86 12.09
N GLY A 211 14.30 -2.96 11.37
CA GLY A 211 14.85 -2.12 10.31
C GLY A 211 14.33 -2.46 8.91
N PRO A 212 14.99 -1.94 7.85
CA PRO A 212 14.60 -2.20 6.46
C PRO A 212 14.71 -3.68 6.10
N CYS A 213 13.66 -4.22 5.50
CA CYS A 213 13.57 -5.57 4.98
C CYS A 213 13.17 -5.53 3.50
N LEU A 214 13.79 -6.35 2.66
CA LEU A 214 13.40 -6.51 1.26
C LEU A 214 12.86 -7.93 1.00
N GLN A 215 11.80 -8.00 0.21
CA GLN A 215 11.24 -9.24 -0.33
C GLN A 215 10.95 -9.06 -1.83
N PRO A 216 12.00 -8.86 -2.66
CA PRO A 216 11.78 -8.40 -4.02
C PRO A 216 11.32 -9.52 -4.94
N ARG A 217 10.54 -9.14 -5.94
CA ARG A 217 10.03 -10.02 -6.99
C ARG A 217 10.08 -9.27 -8.32
N LEU A 218 10.99 -9.66 -9.20
CA LEU A 218 11.13 -9.05 -10.52
C LEU A 218 10.11 -9.66 -11.49
N PRO A 219 9.34 -8.85 -12.23
CA PRO A 219 8.41 -9.38 -13.21
C PRO A 219 9.14 -9.97 -14.42
N PRO A 220 8.45 -10.80 -15.23
CA PRO A 220 9.01 -11.35 -16.46
C PRO A 220 9.63 -10.26 -17.35
N GLY A 221 10.82 -10.54 -17.89
CA GLY A 221 11.56 -9.61 -18.76
C GLY A 221 12.51 -8.65 -18.04
N TRP A 222 12.35 -8.42 -16.72
CA TRP A 222 13.26 -7.56 -15.98
C TRP A 222 14.53 -8.33 -15.59
N GLN A 223 15.69 -7.86 -16.05
CA GLN A 223 16.99 -8.46 -15.70
C GLN A 223 17.49 -7.96 -14.35
N THR A 224 17.36 -6.65 -14.12
CA THR A 224 17.84 -5.97 -12.93
C THR A 224 16.96 -4.77 -12.60
N MET A 225 16.77 -4.51 -11.30
CA MET A 225 16.17 -3.27 -10.80
C MET A 225 17.08 -2.71 -9.71
N THR A 226 17.44 -1.43 -9.81
CA THR A 226 18.26 -0.76 -8.80
C THR A 226 17.56 0.49 -8.31
N PHE A 227 17.46 0.66 -6.99
CA PHE A 227 16.85 1.85 -6.40
C PHE A 227 17.59 2.29 -5.13
N PRO A 228 17.74 3.60 -4.91
CA PRO A 228 18.20 4.14 -3.64
C PRO A 228 17.04 4.27 -2.65
N PHE A 229 17.33 4.21 -1.36
CA PHE A 229 16.38 4.58 -0.31
C PHE A 229 17.10 5.16 0.91
N TYR A 230 16.36 5.95 1.69
CA TYR A 230 16.87 6.57 2.91
C TYR A 230 16.13 6.04 4.12
N TRP A 231 16.88 5.70 5.18
CA TRP A 231 16.28 5.24 6.43
C TRP A 231 17.14 5.65 7.64
N GLY A 232 16.54 6.38 8.59
CA GLY A 232 17.20 6.79 9.82
C GLY A 232 18.53 7.52 9.59
N GLY A 233 18.57 8.48 8.64
CA GLY A 233 19.79 9.22 8.29
C GLY A 233 20.84 8.43 7.50
N ARG A 234 20.49 7.24 6.98
CA ARG A 234 21.35 6.40 6.15
C ARG A 234 20.85 6.40 4.72
N ARG A 235 21.76 6.39 3.75
CA ARG A 235 21.48 6.21 2.33
C ARG A 235 21.92 4.82 1.92
N LEU A 236 20.99 4.02 1.42
CA LEU A 236 21.23 2.68 0.92
C LEU A 236 20.91 2.60 -0.57
N ARG A 237 21.50 1.61 -1.24
CA ARG A 237 21.12 1.21 -2.60
C ARG A 237 20.84 -0.28 -2.61
N ALA A 238 19.67 -0.66 -3.11
CA ALA A 238 19.34 -2.04 -3.39
C ALA A 238 19.43 -2.30 -4.89
N ARG A 239 20.06 -3.42 -5.27
CA ARG A 239 20.11 -3.95 -6.63
C ARG A 239 19.55 -5.36 -6.61
N VAL A 240 18.43 -5.56 -7.27
CA VAL A 240 17.79 -6.86 -7.46
C VAL A 240 18.18 -7.35 -8.85
N GLN A 241 18.64 -8.60 -8.96
CA GLN A 241 19.02 -9.25 -10.22
C GLN A 241 18.24 -10.56 -10.38
N ALA A 242 17.82 -10.87 -11.61
CA ALA A 242 17.02 -12.06 -11.89
C ALA A 242 17.86 -13.33 -12.10
N ARG A 243 19.10 -13.22 -12.60
CA ARG A 243 19.94 -14.37 -12.98
C ARG A 243 21.43 -14.14 -12.67
N PRO A 244 22.04 -14.87 -11.71
CA PRO A 244 21.35 -15.62 -10.67
C PRO A 244 20.47 -14.68 -9.83
N ALA A 245 19.33 -15.19 -9.35
CA ALA A 245 18.39 -14.40 -8.58
C ALA A 245 19.05 -13.94 -7.27
N SER A 246 19.16 -12.64 -7.05
CA SER A 246 19.87 -12.09 -5.89
C SER A 246 19.50 -10.64 -5.59
N VAL A 247 19.79 -10.23 -4.35
CA VAL A 247 19.67 -8.86 -3.86
C VAL A 247 21.01 -8.42 -3.31
N THR A 248 21.59 -7.37 -3.88
CA THR A 248 22.74 -6.70 -3.29
C THR A 248 22.28 -5.42 -2.62
N VAL A 249 22.67 -5.22 -1.36
CA VAL A 249 22.42 -3.96 -0.64
C VAL A 249 23.76 -3.32 -0.27
N THR A 250 23.90 -2.05 -0.64
CA THR A 250 25.07 -1.22 -0.32
C THR A 250 24.68 -0.12 0.65
N LEU A 251 25.46 0.08 1.72
CA LEU A 251 25.33 1.25 2.59
C LEU A 251 26.23 2.38 2.07
N GLU A 252 25.65 3.31 1.29
CA GLU A 252 26.41 4.41 0.68
C GLU A 252 26.79 5.50 1.71
N ARG A 253 25.89 5.84 2.64
CA ARG A 253 26.13 6.86 3.68
C ARG A 253 25.42 6.51 5.00
N GLY A 254 26.01 6.93 6.12
CA GLY A 254 25.42 6.81 7.47
C GLY A 254 26.12 5.79 8.36
N ARG A 255 25.58 5.59 9.57
CA ARG A 255 26.10 4.62 10.56
C ARG A 255 25.76 3.18 10.15
N PRO A 256 26.55 2.18 10.58
CA PRO A 256 26.24 0.78 10.33
C PRO A 256 24.80 0.40 10.71
N LEU A 257 24.22 -0.54 9.97
CA LEU A 257 22.91 -1.13 10.26
C LEU A 257 22.88 -2.59 9.82
N THR A 258 21.87 -3.32 10.28
CA THR A 258 21.48 -4.60 9.72
C THR A 258 20.38 -4.37 8.68
N VAL A 259 20.56 -4.93 7.49
CA VAL A 259 19.50 -5.03 6.47
C VAL A 259 19.02 -6.48 6.40
N TRP A 260 17.74 -6.64 6.13
CA TRP A 260 17.10 -7.95 6.04
C TRP A 260 16.65 -8.24 4.61
N VAL A 261 16.83 -9.46 4.15
CA VAL A 261 16.22 -9.98 2.92
C VAL A 261 15.54 -11.29 3.26
N GLY A 262 14.21 -11.34 3.12
CA GLY A 262 13.41 -12.44 3.65
C GLY A 262 13.62 -12.61 5.17
N GLY A 263 14.13 -13.78 5.59
CA GLY A 263 14.45 -14.07 6.99
C GLY A 263 15.89 -13.75 7.40
N GLU A 264 16.79 -13.47 6.44
CA GLU A 264 18.22 -13.35 6.70
C GLU A 264 18.63 -11.88 6.93
N GLY A 265 19.36 -11.64 8.02
CA GLY A 265 19.87 -10.31 8.38
C GLY A 265 21.39 -10.24 8.24
N ARG A 266 21.92 -9.24 7.53
CA ARG A 266 23.36 -8.98 7.45
C ARG A 266 23.69 -7.55 7.85
N ARG A 267 24.75 -7.41 8.64
CA ARG A 267 25.28 -6.11 9.06
C ARG A 267 26.10 -5.49 7.92
N LEU A 268 25.89 -4.19 7.71
CA LEU A 268 26.58 -3.37 6.71
C LEU A 268 27.27 -2.19 7.38
N ARG A 269 28.53 -1.93 7.02
CA ARG A 269 29.25 -0.68 7.28
C ARG A 269 29.26 0.21 6.04
N ARG A 270 29.63 1.48 6.22
CA ARG A 270 29.67 2.45 5.11
C ARG A 270 30.62 1.97 4.01
N GLY A 271 30.16 1.98 2.77
CA GLY A 271 30.90 1.52 1.60
C GLY A 271 30.82 0.01 1.36
N GLU A 272 30.34 -0.77 2.33
CA GLU A 272 30.17 -2.21 2.16
C GLU A 272 28.91 -2.54 1.37
N SER A 273 28.96 -3.69 0.69
CA SER A 273 27.82 -4.31 0.04
C SER A 273 27.70 -5.75 0.51
N VAL A 274 26.47 -6.23 0.68
CA VAL A 274 26.16 -7.64 0.96
C VAL A 274 25.19 -8.15 -0.09
N THR A 275 25.42 -9.38 -0.57
CA THR A 275 24.56 -10.04 -1.55
C THR A 275 23.85 -11.22 -0.90
N PHE A 276 22.53 -11.28 -1.10
CA PHE A 276 21.64 -12.36 -0.69
C PHE A 276 21.18 -13.10 -1.95
N PRO A 277 21.43 -14.41 -2.08
CA PRO A 277 20.78 -15.20 -3.13
C PRO A 277 19.27 -15.28 -2.86
N LEU A 278 18.46 -15.25 -3.91
CA LEU A 278 17.03 -15.52 -3.86
C LEU A 278 16.82 -16.96 -4.35
N GLY A 279 16.30 -17.81 -3.46
CA GLY A 279 15.94 -19.20 -3.75
C GLY A 279 14.57 -19.32 -4.38
#